data_AF-A0A256W5S5-F1
#
_entry.id   AF-A0A256W5S5-F1
#
_cell.length_a   1.000
_cell.length_b   1.000
_cell.length_c   1.000
_cell.angle_alpha   90.00
_cell.angle_beta   90.00
_cell.angle_gamma   90.00
#
_symmetry.space_group_name_H-M   'P 1'
#
loop_
_entity.id
_entity.type
_entity.pdbx_description
1 polymer ?
#
loop_
_entity_poly.entity_id
_entity_poly.type
_entity_poly.pdbx_seq_one_letter_code
_entity_poly.pdbx_strand_id
1 'polypeptide(L)'
;MFLAISFNINAQDYVGTKLLRDSCNHELYFRFENTEFIRNRELYSEFTEGFVNFGFIAKPSLEYYFTPNTRINVGVHVMKFSGRDNFTQAIPIISIQQQFLKNFSLVLGSIYSTNTHNLDEPIFKMDNYYLANI
;
A
#
# COMPACT_ATOMS: atom_id res chain seq x y z
N MET A 1 14.54 27.47 2.45
CA MET A 1 13.65 26.34 2.12
C MET A 1 14.53 25.26 1.52
N PHE A 2 14.82 24.20 2.27
CA PHE A 2 15.68 23.11 1.82
C PHE A 2 14.79 21.95 1.38
N LEU A 3 14.87 21.56 0.11
CA LEU A 3 14.19 20.38 -0.43
C LEU A 3 15.13 19.19 -0.26
N ALA A 4 14.88 18.34 0.72
CA ALA A 4 15.62 17.09 0.90
C ALA A 4 14.88 15.97 0.13
N ILE A 5 15.53 15.40 -0.88
CA ILE A 5 15.01 14.27 -1.64
C ILE A 5 15.71 13.01 -1.13
N SER A 6 14.98 12.11 -0.48
CA SER A 6 15.47 10.80 -0.03
C SER A 6 14.85 9.71 -0.91
N PHE A 7 15.70 8.92 -1.56
CA PHE A 7 15.29 7.71 -2.27
C PHE A 7 15.57 6.49 -1.38
N ASN A 8 14.53 5.71 -1.08
CA ASN A 8 14.65 4.41 -0.42
C ASN A 8 14.01 3.36 -1.32
N ILE A 9 14.75 2.29 -1.62
CA ILE A 9 14.25 1.12 -2.36
C ILE A 9 14.19 -0.02 -1.35
N ASN A 10 12.99 -0.44 -0.97
CA ASN A 10 12.76 -1.59 -0.10
C ASN A 10 12.07 -2.69 -0.91
N ALA A 11 12.60 -3.91 -0.87
CA ALA A 11 11.96 -5.09 -1.42
C ALA A 11 11.15 -5.77 -0.31
N GLN A 12 9.87 -6.04 -0.57
CA GLN A 12 8.98 -6.81 0.31
C GLN A 12 8.69 -6.23 1.71
N ASP A 13 8.50 -4.91 1.83
CA ASP A 13 7.81 -4.37 3.01
C ASP A 13 6.33 -4.11 2.70
N TYR A 14 5.47 -5.00 3.19
CA TYR A 14 4.01 -4.74 3.32
C TYR A 14 3.69 -3.80 4.50
N VAL A 15 4.71 -3.19 5.10
CA VAL A 15 4.59 -2.32 6.25
C VAL A 15 4.52 -0.87 5.77
N GLY A 16 3.31 -0.38 5.56
CA GLY A 16 3.10 1.07 5.47
C GLY A 16 3.67 1.73 6.73
N THR A 17 4.44 2.80 6.58
CA THR A 17 5.07 3.50 7.71
C THR A 17 3.99 4.14 8.59
N LYS A 18 3.59 3.43 9.64
CA LYS A 18 2.60 3.84 10.65
C LYS A 18 3.12 5.00 11.51
N LEU A 19 4.43 5.06 11.71
CA LEU A 19 5.07 6.02 12.59
C LEU A 19 5.37 7.32 11.83
N LEU A 20 5.01 8.43 12.45
CA LEU A 20 5.48 9.74 12.02
C LEU A 20 6.95 9.89 12.39
N ARG A 21 7.69 10.67 11.61
CA ARG A 21 9.10 10.92 11.84
C ARG A 21 9.26 12.14 12.72
N ASP A 22 9.94 11.98 13.85
CA ASP A 22 10.11 13.03 14.86
C ASP A 22 10.91 14.25 14.37
N SER A 23 11.69 14.12 13.28
CA SER A 23 12.54 15.21 12.76
C SER A 23 11.94 15.97 11.55
N CYS A 24 10.87 15.48 10.93
CA CYS A 24 10.41 15.99 9.64
C CYS A 24 9.50 17.21 9.82
N ASN A 25 9.93 18.38 9.32
CA ASN A 25 9.18 19.63 9.42
C ASN A 25 9.18 20.39 8.09
N HIS A 26 8.00 20.56 7.47
CA HIS A 26 7.83 21.15 6.14
C HIS A 26 8.62 20.42 5.04
N GLU A 27 8.65 19.09 5.11
CA GLU A 27 9.40 18.24 4.18
C GLU A 27 8.46 17.48 3.24
N LEU A 28 8.87 17.37 1.97
CA LEU A 28 8.17 16.61 0.94
C LEU A 28 9.00 15.38 0.56
N TYR A 29 8.39 14.21 0.60
CA TYR A 29 8.99 12.94 0.23
C TYR A 29 8.24 12.32 -0.94
N PHE A 30 9.00 11.81 -1.91
CA PHE A 30 8.46 10.90 -2.90
C PHE A 30 8.75 9.47 -2.44
N ARG A 31 7.71 8.64 -2.40
CA ARG A 31 7.82 7.23 -2.05
C ARG A 31 7.27 6.38 -3.18
N PHE A 32 8.07 5.41 -3.61
CA PHE A 32 7.70 4.42 -4.60
C PHE A 32 7.78 3.04 -3.97
N GLU A 33 6.62 2.41 -3.78
CA GLU A 33 6.55 1.03 -3.31
C GLU A 33 6.21 0.12 -4.49
N ASN A 34 6.90 -1.02 -4.59
CA ASN A 34 6.65 -2.02 -5.61
C ASN A 34 6.56 -3.41 -4.97
N THR A 35 5.65 -4.23 -5.46
CA THR A 35 5.47 -5.60 -5.01
C THR A 35 5.16 -6.50 -6.18
N GLU A 36 6.07 -7.42 -6.46
CA GLU A 36 5.87 -8.48 -7.46
C GLU A 36 5.30 -9.71 -6.79
N PHE A 37 4.42 -10.42 -7.50
CA PHE A 37 3.79 -11.62 -6.96
C PHE A 37 3.54 -12.65 -8.06
N ILE A 38 3.65 -13.93 -7.66
CA ILE A 38 3.30 -15.09 -8.46
C ILE A 38 2.22 -15.83 -7.68
N ARG A 39 1.06 -15.99 -8.29
CA ARG A 39 -0.07 -16.70 -7.72
C ARG A 39 -0.31 -17.96 -8.52
N ASN A 40 -0.17 -19.09 -7.84
CA ASN A 40 -0.51 -20.37 -8.42
C ASN A 40 -1.86 -20.86 -7.88
N ARG A 41 -2.84 -21.05 -8.78
CA ARG A 41 -4.10 -21.76 -8.48
C ARG A 41 -4.24 -22.94 -9.45
N GLU A 42 -3.34 -23.93 -9.37
CA GLU A 42 -3.57 -25.23 -10.00
C GLU A 42 -4.43 -26.09 -9.06
N LEU A 43 -5.75 -25.92 -9.13
CA LEU A 43 -6.66 -26.97 -8.70
C LEU A 43 -7.16 -27.65 -9.97
N TYR A 44 -6.56 -28.80 -10.32
CA TYR A 44 -7.04 -29.59 -11.45
C TYR A 44 -8.38 -30.22 -11.07
N SER A 45 -9.46 -29.69 -11.61
CA SER A 45 -10.82 -30.20 -11.46
C SER A 45 -11.51 -30.18 -12.81
N GLU A 46 -12.42 -31.12 -13.05
CA GLU A 46 -13.26 -31.15 -14.25
C GLU A 46 -14.15 -29.90 -14.41
N PHE A 47 -14.28 -29.09 -13.36
CA PHE A 47 -15.17 -27.93 -13.31
C PHE A 47 -14.47 -26.57 -13.43
N THR A 48 -13.14 -26.50 -13.33
CA THR A 48 -12.39 -25.22 -13.42
C THR A 48 -10.96 -25.45 -13.86
N GLU A 49 -10.51 -24.70 -14.87
CA GLU A 49 -9.12 -24.72 -15.31
C GLU A 49 -8.21 -24.01 -14.30
N GLY A 50 -7.07 -24.64 -14.00
CA GLY A 50 -6.02 -24.05 -13.17
C GLY A 50 -5.28 -22.93 -13.92
N PHE A 51 -4.89 -21.88 -13.21
CA PHE A 51 -4.17 -20.75 -13.80
C PHE A 51 -3.05 -20.24 -12.88
N VAL A 52 -1.93 -19.87 -13.52
CA VAL A 52 -0.84 -19.14 -12.88
C VAL A 52 -0.93 -17.68 -13.29
N ASN A 53 -1.14 -16.81 -12.30
CA ASN A 53 -1.14 -15.36 -12.50
C ASN A 53 0.12 -14.78 -11.87
N PHE A 54 0.96 -14.11 -12.66
CA PHE A 54 2.03 -13.27 -12.14
C PHE A 54 1.75 -11.81 -12.47
N GLY A 55 2.18 -10.92 -11.60
CA GLY A 55 1.86 -9.51 -11.73
C GLY A 55 2.65 -8.64 -10.77
N PHE A 56 2.35 -7.36 -10.78
CA PHE A 56 2.93 -6.40 -9.87
C PHE A 56 1.89 -5.42 -9.34
N ILE A 57 2.21 -4.88 -8.18
CA ILE A 57 1.55 -3.73 -7.55
C ILE A 57 2.59 -2.62 -7.47
N ALA A 58 2.21 -1.41 -7.85
CA ALA A 58 3.02 -0.22 -7.65
C ALA A 58 2.22 0.85 -6.91
N LYS A 59 2.87 1.55 -5.98
CA LYS A 59 2.29 2.64 -5.20
C LYS A 59 3.20 3.86 -5.21
N PRO A 60 3.22 4.65 -6.31
CA PRO A 60 3.82 5.97 -6.28
C PRO A 60 2.99 6.88 -5.37
N SER A 61 3.66 7.55 -4.44
CA SER A 61 3.04 8.42 -3.45
C SER A 61 3.93 9.61 -3.11
N LEU A 62 3.30 10.70 -2.73
CA LEU A 62 3.91 11.91 -2.20
C LEU A 62 3.47 12.07 -0.76
N GLU A 63 4.42 12.19 0.15
CA GLU A 63 4.17 12.45 1.56
C GLU A 63 4.68 13.83 1.93
N TYR A 64 3.79 14.65 2.48
CA TYR A 64 4.14 15.98 2.96
C TYR A 64 3.94 16.05 4.47
N TYR A 65 5.01 16.43 5.18
CA TYR A 65 5.03 16.61 6.62
C TYR A 65 4.88 18.09 6.94
N PHE A 66 3.70 18.52 7.38
CA PHE A 66 3.47 19.90 7.83
C PHE A 66 4.22 20.16 9.15
N THR A 67 4.20 19.19 10.03
CA THR A 67 4.92 19.15 11.31
C THR A 67 5.33 17.70 11.59
N PRO A 68 6.21 17.43 12.56
CA PRO A 68 6.51 16.06 12.98
C PRO A 68 5.26 15.27 13.40
N ASN A 69 4.19 15.96 13.79
CA ASN A 69 2.93 15.38 14.24
C ASN A 69 1.86 15.25 13.14
N THR A 70 2.07 15.84 11.95
CA THR A 70 1.03 15.98 10.92
C THR A 70 1.57 15.64 9.54
N ARG A 71 1.02 14.59 8.94
CA ARG A 71 1.43 14.11 7.61
C ARG A 71 0.22 13.94 6.70
N ILE A 72 0.35 14.39 5.46
CA ILE A 72 -0.57 14.04 4.37
C ILE A 72 0.16 13.15 3.37
N ASN A 73 -0.50 12.11 2.90
CA ASN A 73 -0.03 11.24 1.84
C ASN A 73 -1.05 11.23 0.70
N VAL A 74 -0.58 11.48 -0.52
CA VAL A 74 -1.36 11.37 -1.75
C VAL A 74 -0.62 10.47 -2.71
N GLY A 75 -1.28 9.44 -3.24
CA GLY A 75 -0.69 8.51 -4.18
C GLY A 75 -1.74 7.71 -4.94
N VAL A 76 -1.30 6.66 -5.62
CA VAL A 76 -2.20 5.73 -6.31
C VAL A 76 -1.70 4.31 -6.11
N HIS A 77 -2.62 3.40 -5.83
CA HIS A 77 -2.38 1.96 -5.87
C HIS A 77 -2.73 1.45 -7.25
N VAL A 78 -1.77 0.91 -7.99
CA VAL A 78 -2.02 0.25 -9.27
C VAL A 78 -1.60 -1.20 -9.22
N MET A 79 -2.43 -2.08 -9.80
CA MET A 79 -2.15 -3.51 -9.93
C MET A 79 -2.32 -3.95 -11.38
N LYS A 80 -1.34 -4.72 -11.88
CA LYS A 80 -1.39 -5.29 -13.23
C LYS A 80 -0.97 -6.76 -13.21
N PHE A 81 -1.77 -7.60 -13.88
CA PHE A 81 -1.38 -8.97 -14.22
C PHE A 81 -0.66 -8.98 -15.57
N SER A 82 0.38 -9.80 -15.68
CA SER A 82 1.05 -10.05 -16.95
C SER A 82 0.11 -10.76 -17.92
N GLY A 83 0.22 -10.42 -19.21
CA GLY A 83 -0.66 -10.95 -20.26
C GLY A 83 -2.05 -10.32 -20.35
N ARG A 84 -2.38 -9.33 -19.49
CA ARG A 84 -3.61 -8.51 -19.64
C ARG A 84 -3.28 -7.14 -20.20
N ASP A 85 -4.13 -6.66 -21.11
CA ASP A 85 -3.94 -5.35 -21.76
C ASP A 85 -4.07 -4.19 -20.76
N ASN A 86 -5.06 -4.28 -19.86
CA ASN A 86 -5.43 -3.21 -18.94
C ASN A 86 -4.93 -3.45 -17.51
N PHE A 87 -4.83 -2.36 -16.73
CA PHE A 87 -4.63 -2.43 -15.28
C PHE A 87 -5.86 -3.07 -14.63
N THR A 88 -5.63 -3.98 -13.69
CA THR A 88 -6.71 -4.66 -12.95
C THR A 88 -7.32 -3.75 -11.89
N GLN A 89 -6.49 -2.93 -11.25
CA GLN A 89 -6.92 -1.96 -10.24
C GLN A 89 -6.11 -0.68 -10.36
N ALA A 90 -6.79 0.45 -10.14
CA ALA A 90 -6.20 1.77 -9.96
C ALA A 90 -7.04 2.52 -8.91
N ILE A 91 -6.52 2.64 -7.69
CA ILE A 91 -7.24 3.18 -6.54
C ILE A 91 -6.45 4.37 -5.97
N PRO A 92 -7.04 5.56 -5.81
CA PRO A 92 -6.35 6.68 -5.20
C PRO A 92 -6.04 6.39 -3.72
N ILE A 93 -4.86 6.81 -3.29
CA ILE A 93 -4.42 6.78 -1.89
C ILE A 93 -4.46 8.23 -1.39
N ILE A 94 -5.33 8.53 -0.43
CA ILE A 94 -5.37 9.85 0.22
C ILE A 94 -5.47 9.60 1.71
N SER A 95 -4.45 9.98 2.46
CA SER A 95 -4.37 9.74 3.89
C SER A 95 -3.89 10.97 4.63
N ILE A 96 -4.54 11.28 5.75
CA ILE A 96 -4.13 12.34 6.67
C ILE A 96 -3.89 11.69 8.03
N GLN A 97 -2.69 11.88 8.56
CA GLN A 97 -2.31 11.39 9.88
C GLN A 97 -1.98 12.56 10.80
N GLN A 98 -2.59 12.55 11.98
CA GLN A 98 -2.36 13.50 13.06
C GLN A 98 -2.03 12.76 14.35
N GLN A 99 -0.92 13.11 14.99
CA GLN A 99 -0.62 12.71 16.37
C GLN A 99 -1.03 13.83 17.33
N PHE A 100 -1.96 13.52 18.23
CA PHE A 100 -2.42 14.47 19.24
C PHE A 100 -1.70 14.29 20.58
N LEU A 101 -1.50 13.04 21.01
CA LEU A 101 -0.80 12.67 22.25
C LEU A 101 0.14 11.49 21.95
N LYS A 102 1.13 11.20 22.79
CA LYS A 102 2.04 10.05 22.57
C LYS A 102 1.33 8.72 22.28
N ASN A 103 0.17 8.50 22.89
CA ASN A 103 -0.60 7.26 22.76
C ASN A 103 -1.90 7.43 21.95
N PHE A 104 -2.11 8.59 21.33
CA PHE A 104 -3.31 8.87 20.54
C PHE A 104 -2.98 9.50 19.19
N SER A 105 -3.20 8.72 18.15
CA SER A 105 -3.06 9.11 16.75
C SER A 105 -4.36 8.87 16.00
N LEU A 106 -4.64 9.77 15.06
CA LEU A 106 -5.77 9.67 14.15
C LEU A 106 -5.24 9.56 12.73
N VAL A 107 -5.80 8.60 11.98
CA VAL A 107 -5.55 8.44 10.55
C VAL A 107 -6.90 8.49 9.84
N LEU A 108 -7.04 9.38 8.86
CA LEU A 108 -8.24 9.57 8.05
C LEU A 108 -7.95 9.20 6.60
N GLY A 109 -8.96 8.68 5.91
CA GLY A 109 -8.86 8.29 4.50
C GLY A 109 -8.32 6.87 4.31
N SER A 110 -7.37 6.70 3.40
CA SER A 110 -6.69 5.43 3.16
C SER A 110 -5.89 5.01 4.39
N ILE A 111 -6.34 3.94 5.04
CA ILE A 111 -5.70 3.36 6.22
C ILE A 111 -4.67 2.31 5.81
N TYR A 112 -3.73 2.04 6.71
CA TYR A 112 -2.72 1.01 6.52
C TYR A 112 -3.38 -0.37 6.42
N SER A 113 -3.33 -0.97 5.24
CA SER A 113 -3.85 -2.31 5.02
C SER A 113 -2.71 -3.32 5.11
N THR A 114 -2.96 -4.42 5.85
CA THR A 114 -2.51 -5.80 5.58
C THR A 114 -1.87 -6.57 6.74
N ASN A 115 -1.25 -5.95 7.76
CA ASN A 115 -0.63 -6.73 8.86
C ASN A 115 -0.76 -6.14 10.28
N THR A 116 -1.57 -5.09 10.48
CA THR A 116 -1.68 -4.43 11.79
C THR A 116 -2.94 -4.81 12.56
N HIS A 117 -3.88 -5.51 11.91
CA HIS A 117 -5.22 -5.72 12.45
C HIS A 117 -5.43 -7.08 13.13
N ASN A 118 -4.47 -8.03 13.06
CA ASN A 118 -4.60 -9.40 13.60
C ASN A 118 -6.00 -10.00 13.36
N LEU A 119 -6.54 -9.80 12.15
CA LEU A 119 -7.86 -10.31 11.80
C LEU A 119 -7.74 -11.76 11.37
N ASP A 120 -8.63 -12.60 11.86
CA ASP A 120 -8.68 -14.01 11.46
C ASP A 120 -9.00 -14.14 9.96
N GLU A 121 -8.43 -15.18 9.36
CA GLU A 121 -8.51 -15.52 7.93
C GLU A 121 -9.92 -15.48 7.29
N PRO A 122 -11.03 -15.77 8.00
CA PRO A 122 -12.37 -15.67 7.42
C PRO A 122 -12.77 -14.22 7.06
N ILE A 123 -12.35 -13.25 7.87
CA ILE A 123 -12.65 -11.81 7.67
C ILE A 123 -11.55 -11.17 6.81
N PHE A 124 -10.31 -11.66 6.96
CA PHE A 124 -9.14 -11.20 6.22
C PHE A 124 -8.57 -12.31 5.35
N LYS A 125 -9.25 -12.62 4.24
CA LYS A 125 -8.67 -13.48 3.21
C LYS A 125 -7.61 -12.71 2.44
N MET A 126 -6.33 -13.07 2.63
CA MET A 126 -5.20 -12.51 1.87
C MET A 126 -5.44 -12.58 0.36
N ASP A 127 -6.19 -13.58 -0.10
CA ASP A 127 -6.61 -13.75 -1.49
C ASP A 127 -7.46 -12.59 -2.03
N ASN A 128 -8.24 -11.90 -1.19
CA ASN A 128 -9.07 -10.76 -1.60
C ASN A 128 -8.22 -9.54 -1.97
N TYR A 129 -6.98 -9.44 -1.46
CA TYR A 129 -6.07 -8.35 -1.79
C TYR A 129 -5.76 -8.29 -3.30
N TYR A 130 -5.76 -9.45 -3.97
CA TYR A 130 -5.50 -9.58 -5.41
C TYR A 130 -6.77 -9.72 -6.26
N LEU A 131 -7.92 -9.86 -5.62
CA LEU A 131 -9.21 -10.00 -6.28
C LEU A 131 -9.92 -8.66 -6.20
N ALA A 132 -9.88 -7.89 -7.29
CA ALA A 132 -10.97 -6.95 -7.54
C ALA A 132 -12.22 -7.81 -7.64
N ASN A 133 -12.99 -7.92 -6.55
CA ASN A 133 -14.27 -8.62 -6.56
C ASN A 133 -15.13 -8.02 -7.68
N ILE A 134 -15.35 -8.82 -8.72
CA ILE A 134 -16.46 -8.69 -9.65
C ILE A 134 -17.66 -9.37 -8.97
#